data_AF-A0A7Y9FK03-F1
#
_entry.id   AF-A0A7Y9FK03-F1
#
_cell.length_a   1.000
_cell.length_b   1.000
_cell.length_c   1.000
_cell.angle_alpha   90.00
_cell.angle_beta   90.00
_cell.angle_gamma   90.00
#
_symmetry.space_group_name_H-M   'P 1'
#
loop_
_entity.id
_entity.type
_entity.pdbx_description
1 polymer ?
#
loop_
_entity_poly.entity_id
_entity_poly.type
_entity_poly.pdbx_seq_one_letter_code
_entity_poly.pdbx_strand_id
1 'polypeptide(L)' 'MSGTGRVIAVDLASVPNTNRPARLITVDRDSGERLQFYTPREDVAPTVGDVIGWGPRHAQFAGHRVKKLSNEIDPAAPLT' A
#
# COMPACT_ATOMS: atom_id res chain seq x y z
N MET A 1 4.86 10.89 -4.67
CA MET A 1 5.22 10.56 -3.28
C MET A 1 6.04 9.28 -3.26
N SER A 2 7.07 9.22 -2.41
CA SER A 2 7.91 8.04 -2.18
C SER A 2 8.18 7.92 -0.68
N GLY A 3 8.49 6.72 -0.19
CA GLY A 3 8.76 6.49 1.23
C GLY A 3 8.97 5.02 1.56
N THR A 4 9.14 4.77 2.86
CA THR A 4 9.26 3.45 3.47
C THR A 4 8.35 3.36 4.68
N GLY A 5 7.97 2.14 5.03
CA GLY A 5 7.11 1.87 6.18
C GLY A 5 6.90 0.37 6.36
N ARG A 6 5.97 0.04 7.26
CA ARG A 6 5.67 -1.35 7.62
C ARG A 6 4.24 -1.72 7.31
N VAL A 7 4.05 -2.85 6.64
CA VAL A 7 2.72 -3.37 6.31
C VAL A 7 2.01 -3.80 7.58
N ILE A 8 0.79 -3.29 7.79
CA ILE A 8 -0.04 -3.62 8.96
C ILE A 8 -1.34 -4.33 8.58
N ALA A 9 -1.79 -4.21 7.33
CA ALA A 9 -2.93 -4.95 6.81
C ALA A 9 -2.80 -5.15 5.30
N VAL A 10 -3.37 -6.26 4.81
CA VAL A 10 -3.46 -6.59 3.39
C VAL A 10 -4.84 -7.18 3.14
N ASP A 11 -5.69 -6.41 2.46
CA ASP A 11 -7.10 -6.75 2.24
C ASP A 11 -7.41 -6.86 0.75
N LEU A 12 -8.49 -7.58 0.42
CA LEU A 12 -9.08 -7.54 -0.92
C LEU A 12 -9.97 -6.30 -1.03
N ALA A 13 -9.80 -5.53 -2.11
CA ALA A 13 -10.53 -4.30 -2.34
C ALA A 13 -10.75 -4.05 -3.84
N SER A 14 -11.36 -2.91 -4.15
CA SER A 14 -11.43 -2.37 -5.50
C SER A 14 -10.81 -0.99 -5.53
N VAL A 15 -10.07 -0.67 -6.59
CA VAL A 15 -9.51 0.68 -6.76
C VAL A 15 -10.66 1.68 -6.86
N PRO A 16 -10.66 2.75 -6.04
CA PRO A 16 -11.70 3.79 -6.09
C PRO A 16 -11.88 4.35 -7.50
N ASN A 17 -13.11 4.73 -7.84
CA ASN A 17 -13.54 5.29 -9.13
C ASN A 17 -13.42 4.37 -10.36
N THR A 18 -12.54 3.37 -10.34
CA THR A 18 -12.36 2.44 -11.49
C THR A 18 -13.00 1.07 -11.26
N ASN A 19 -13.34 0.74 -10.01
CA ASN A 19 -13.91 -0.54 -9.58
C ASN A 19 -13.09 -1.77 -10.01
N ARG A 20 -11.80 -1.58 -10.29
CA ARG A 20 -10.90 -2.67 -10.66
C ARG A 20 -10.53 -3.48 -9.42
N PRO A 21 -10.58 -4.82 -9.47
CA PRO A 21 -10.19 -5.65 -8.33
C PRO A 21 -8.70 -5.44 -8.01
N ALA A 22 -8.40 -5.29 -6.72
CA ALA A 22 -7.07 -4.98 -6.22
C ALA A 22 -6.84 -5.61 -4.83
N ARG A 23 -5.60 -5.51 -4.37
CA ARG A 23 -5.30 -5.59 -2.93
C ARG A 23 -5.08 -4.19 -2.39
N LEU A 24 -5.68 -3.91 -1.25
CA LEU A 24 -5.41 -2.73 -0.43
C LEU A 24 -4.32 -3.10 0.57
N ILE A 25 -3.18 -2.41 0.49
CA ILE A 25 -2.07 -2.58 1.43
C ILE A 25 -2.04 -1.34 2.31
N THR A 26 -2.19 -1.54 3.61
CA THR A 26 -2.13 -0.49 4.63
C THR A 26 -0.77 -0.54 5.31
N VAL A 27 -0.14 0.62 5.41
CA VAL A 27 1.24 0.78 5.85
C VAL A 27 1.33 1.87 6.89
N ASP A 28 1.92 1.57 8.04
CA ASP A 28 2.35 2.59 8.99
C ASP A 28 3.65 3.22 8.46
N ARG A 29 3.61 4.52 8.19
CA ARG A 29 4.78 5.29 7.75
C ARG A 29 5.61 5.68 8.97
N ASP A 30 6.91 5.83 8.76
CA ASP A 30 7.83 6.34 9.80
C ASP A 30 7.47 7.76 10.28
N SER A 31 6.69 8.51 9.48
CA SER A 31 6.17 9.84 9.83
C SER A 31 4.96 9.83 10.77
N GLY A 32 4.44 8.65 11.16
CA GLY A 32 3.27 8.52 12.03
C GLY A 32 1.91 8.46 11.31
N GLU A 33 1.89 8.69 10.00
CA GLU A 33 0.67 8.60 9.17
C GLU A 33 0.49 7.18 8.59
N ARG A 34 -0.75 6.78 8.33
CA ARG A 34 -1.04 5.58 7.55
C ARG A 34 -1.17 5.88 6.07
N LEU A 35 -0.51 5.06 5.27
CA LEU A 35 -0.65 5.04 3.83
C LEU A 35 -1.43 3.82 3.39
N GLN A 36 -2.32 4.03 2.45
CA GLN A 36 -3.01 2.97 1.72
C GLN A 36 -2.55 2.99 0.27
N PHE A 37 -2.25 1.85 -0.31
CA PHE A 37 -2.09 1.76 -1.76
C PHE A 37 -2.67 0.48 -2.32
N TYR A 38 -3.20 0.64 -3.52
CA TYR A 38 -3.84 -0.41 -4.27
C TYR A 38 -2.86 -1.04 -5.23
N THR A 39 -2.77 -2.37 -5.22
CA THR A 39 -1.95 -3.16 -6.13
C THR A 39 -2.82 -4.18 -6.88
N PRO A 40 -2.41 -4.67 -8.06
CA PRO A 40 -3.16 -5.71 -8.76
C PRO A 40 -3.39 -6.95 -7.89
N ARG A 41 -4.58 -7.53 -7.98
CA ARG A 41 -4.96 -8.69 -7.16
C ARG A 41 -4.19 -9.95 -7.55
N GLU A 42 -3.75 -10.03 -8.79
CA GLU A 42 -3.01 -11.13 -9.39
C GLU A 42 -1.51 -11.10 -9.06
N ASP A 43 -0.99 -9.98 -8.56
CA ASP A 43 0.44 -9.83 -8.29
C ASP A 43 0.86 -10.53 -6.98
N VAL A 44 2.14 -10.49 -6.64
CA VAL A 44 2.61 -10.88 -5.30
C VAL A 44 2.11 -9.87 -4.27
N ALA A 45 1.77 -10.33 -3.07
CA ALA A 45 1.40 -9.49 -1.94
C ALA A 45 2.49 -9.53 -0.86
N PRO A 46 2.74 -8.42 -0.15
CA PRO A 46 3.52 -8.47 1.07
C PRO A 46 2.75 -9.21 2.17
N THR A 47 3.46 -9.58 3.22
CA THR A 47 2.89 -10.08 4.48
C THR A 47 2.84 -8.95 5.50
N VAL A 48 1.91 -9.04 6.47
CA VAL A 48 1.90 -8.15 7.63
C VAL A 48 3.26 -8.23 8.34
N GLY A 49 3.85 -7.08 8.63
CA GLY A 49 5.19 -6.96 9.21
C GLY A 49 6.31 -6.73 8.19
N ASP A 50 6.07 -6.95 6.89
CA ASP A 50 7.07 -6.68 5.85
C ASP A 50 7.42 -5.20 5.78
N VAL A 51 8.71 -4.95 5.54
CA VAL A 51 9.19 -3.61 5.17
C VAL A 51 8.84 -3.37 3.71
N ILE A 52 8.19 -2.25 3.45
CA ILE A 52 7.77 -1.87 2.11
C ILE A 52 8.30 -0.48 1.77
N GLY A 53 8.94 -0.37 0.61
CA GLY A 53 9.30 0.88 -0.03
C GLY A 53 8.31 1.21 -1.14
N TRP A 54 8.04 2.48 -1.38
CA TRP A 54 7.23 2.90 -2.53
C TRP A 54 7.82 4.12 -3.21
N GLY A 55 7.65 4.17 -4.52
CA GLY A 55 7.81 5.36 -5.35
C GLY A 55 6.46 5.86 -5.84
N PRO A 56 6.40 6.80 -6.80
CA PRO A 56 5.14 7.33 -7.31
C PRO A 56 4.25 6.26 -7.97
N ARG A 57 4.84 5.27 -8.66
CA ARG A 57 4.11 4.29 -9.49
C ARG A 57 4.28 2.83 -9.07
N HIS A 58 5.19 2.55 -8.13
CA HIS A 58 5.54 1.18 -7.76
C HIS A 58 5.74 1.07 -6.24
N ALA A 59 5.49 -0.12 -5.71
CA ALA A 59 5.86 -0.53 -4.37
C ALA A 59 6.88 -1.68 -4.46
N GLN A 60 7.69 -1.86 -3.44
CA GLN A 60 8.71 -2.90 -3.37
C GLN A 60 8.78 -3.47 -1.96
N PHE A 61 8.78 -4.79 -1.84
CA PHE A 61 8.86 -5.53 -0.59
C PHE A 61 9.52 -6.88 -0.86
N ALA A 62 10.34 -7.39 0.07
CA ALA A 62 11.04 -8.68 -0.05
C ALA A 62 11.72 -8.92 -1.43
N GLY A 63 12.27 -7.87 -2.05
CA GLY A 63 12.89 -7.97 -3.39
C GLY A 63 11.92 -7.97 -4.57
N HIS A 64 10.60 -8.04 -4.35
CA HIS A 64 9.56 -7.98 -5.36
C HIS A 64 9.11 -6.54 -5.60
N ARG A 65 8.99 -6.14 -6.88
CA ARG A 65 8.47 -4.84 -7.28
C ARG A 65 7.09 -5.00 -7.91
N VAL A 66 6.11 -4.28 -7.37
CA VAL A 66 4.70 -4.36 -7.76
C VAL A 66 4.23 -3.00 -8.27
N LYS A 67 3.37 -3.01 -9.29
CA LYS A 67 2.76 -1.79 -9.82
C LYS A 67 1.73 -1.24 -8.82
N LYS A 68 1.77 0.07 -8.57
CA LYS A 68 0.69 0.74 -7.84
C LYS A 68 -0.39 1.20 -8.81
N LEU A 69 -1.64 0.95 -8.41
CA LEU A 69 -2.82 1.41 -9.11
C LEU A 69 -3.29 2.77 -8.57
N SER A 70 -3.20 2.97 -7.25
CA SER A 70 -3.46 4.24 -6.54
C SER A 70 -2.73 4.24 -5.20
N ASN A 71 -2.52 5.42 -4.61
CA ASN A 71 -2.13 5.56 -3.21
C ASN A 71 -2.85 6.74 -2.57
N GLU A 72 -3.28 6.55 -1.33
CA GLU A 72 -4.11 7.48 -0.56
C GLU A 72 -3.54 7.56 0.86
N ILE A 73 -3.58 8.75 1.45
CA ILE A 73 -3.37 8.88 2.89
C ILE A 73 -4.68 8.40 3.53
N ASP A 74 -4.60 7.49 4.48
CA ASP A 74 -5.78 6.96 5.15
C ASP A 74 -6.47 8.10 5.92
N PRO A 75 -7.66 8.57 5.50
CA PRO A 75 -8.33 9.69 6.13
C PRO A 75 -8.92 9.33 7.51
N ALA A 76 -9.00 8.03 7.83
CA ALA A 76 -9.49 7.54 9.11
C ALA A 76 -8.35 7.27 10.10
N ALA A 77 -7.09 7.46 9.69
CA ALA A 77 -5.96 7.35 10.61
C ALA A 77 -5.98 8.53 11.59
N PRO A 78 -5.79 8.28 12.91
CA PRO A 78 -5.65 9.37 13.85
C PRO A 78 -4.46 10.25 13.44
N LEU A 79 -4.71 11.56 13.34
CA LEU A 79 -3.65 12.55 13.18
C LEU A 79 -2.77 12.48 14.44
N THR A 80 -1.50 12.11 14.27
CA THR A 80 -0.49 12.16 15.33
C THR A 80 -0.18 13.59 15.72
#